data_AF-A0A6A7GCT6-F1
#
_entry.id   AF-A0A6A7GCT6-F1
#
_cell.length_a   1.000
_cell.length_b   1.000
_cell.length_c   1.000
_cell.angle_alpha   90.00
_cell.angle_beta   90.00
_cell.angle_gamma   90.00
#
_symmetry.space_group_name_H-M   'P 1'
#
loop_
_entity.id
_entity.type
_entity.pdbx_description
1 polymer ?
#
loop_
_entity_poly.entity_id
_entity_poly.type
_entity_poly.pdbx_seq_one_letter_code
_entity_poly.pdbx_strand_id
1 'polypeptide(L)'
;LEFEDELTKAKDVDCVITSMEIEQMLAEDGTQLDKVSPVPLSPVLSSGELLSHTGSSSGGYADFILHYIAKTVYDTELHDVQWKTLKNVDLQEACLEVGGDVVLRVCRAYGFRNLQNIVQKVKRGKSQYHYVEIMACPSGCLNGGAQIRPEQGTSHKELLTELGALYSALPSVDPMSDASAEEIIEQLQRANPNFAHTTYKVIEKNITALGIKW
;
A
#
# COMPACT_ATOMS: atom_id res chain seq x y z
N LEU A 1 8.12 1.99 -23.87
CA LEU A 1 7.04 1.47 -22.99
C LEU A 1 6.77 2.51 -21.88
N GLU A 2 5.65 2.48 -21.15
CA GLU A 2 5.22 3.61 -20.28
C GLU A 2 6.12 3.92 -19.05
N PHE A 3 7.21 3.18 -18.83
CA PHE A 3 8.12 3.33 -17.68
C PHE A 3 9.58 3.05 -18.08
N GLU A 4 10.04 3.77 -19.11
CA GLU A 4 11.45 3.77 -19.52
C GLU A 4 12.00 5.17 -19.34
N ASP A 5 13.15 5.29 -18.67
CA ASP A 5 13.85 6.55 -18.52
C ASP A 5 14.23 7.11 -19.90
N GLU A 6 13.92 8.38 -20.15
CA GLU A 6 14.04 8.95 -21.48
C GLU A 6 15.49 9.02 -21.98
N LEU A 7 16.44 9.20 -21.06
CA LEU A 7 17.86 9.37 -21.32
C LEU A 7 18.60 8.04 -21.49
N THR A 8 18.41 7.12 -20.55
CA THR A 8 19.13 5.85 -20.47
C THR A 8 18.41 4.73 -21.20
N LYS A 9 17.11 4.89 -21.50
CA LYS A 9 16.21 3.82 -21.98
C LYS A 9 16.13 2.63 -21.02
N ALA A 10 16.63 2.80 -19.80
CA ALA A 10 16.51 1.80 -18.75
C ALA A 10 15.07 1.76 -18.25
N LYS A 11 14.64 0.58 -17.81
CA LYS A 11 13.36 0.43 -17.10
C LYS A 11 13.60 0.68 -15.62
N ASP A 12 12.57 1.19 -14.95
CA ASP A 12 12.62 1.36 -13.49
C ASP A 12 12.70 0.00 -12.76
N VAL A 13 12.08 -1.03 -13.36
CA VAL A 13 12.04 -2.40 -12.83
C VAL A 13 12.31 -3.40 -13.96
N ASP A 14 13.36 -4.20 -13.83
CA ASP A 14 13.73 -5.24 -14.79
C ASP A 14 12.87 -6.51 -14.67
N CYS A 15 12.58 -6.92 -13.43
CA CYS A 15 11.86 -8.14 -13.13
C CYS A 15 11.05 -7.99 -11.83
N VAL A 16 9.87 -8.58 -11.80
CA VAL A 16 9.04 -8.73 -10.61
C VAL A 16 8.92 -10.22 -10.34
N ILE A 17 9.31 -10.64 -9.14
CA ILE A 17 9.21 -12.04 -8.68
C ILE A 17 8.22 -12.07 -7.51
N THR A 18 7.26 -12.99 -7.59
CA THR A 18 6.20 -13.17 -6.61
C THR A 18 6.61 -14.13 -5.48
N SER A 19 5.89 -14.10 -4.37
CA SER A 19 6.15 -15.01 -3.23
C SER A 19 6.07 -16.49 -3.65
N MET A 20 5.12 -16.84 -4.52
CA MET A 20 5.01 -18.20 -5.07
C MET A 20 6.19 -18.59 -5.97
N GLU A 21 6.70 -17.65 -6.77
CA GLU A 21 7.88 -17.92 -7.62
C GLU A 21 9.14 -18.10 -6.77
N ILE A 22 9.30 -17.34 -5.68
CA ILE A 22 10.40 -17.54 -4.72
C ILE A 22 10.30 -18.93 -4.07
N GLU A 23 9.11 -19.33 -3.62
CA GLU A 23 8.88 -20.68 -3.06
C GLU A 23 9.25 -21.78 -4.07
N GLN A 24 8.83 -21.62 -5.33
CA GLN A 24 9.17 -22.57 -6.40
C GLN A 24 10.68 -22.64 -6.64
N MET A 25 11.37 -21.50 -6.70
CA MET A 25 12.83 -21.45 -6.90
C MET A 25 13.58 -22.15 -5.76
N LEU A 26 13.16 -21.95 -4.51
CA LEU A 26 13.75 -22.64 -3.35
C LEU A 26 13.53 -24.16 -3.42
N ALA A 27 12.34 -24.58 -3.83
CA ALA A 27 12.02 -26.00 -3.99
C ALA A 27 12.84 -26.67 -5.10
N GLU A 28 13.04 -25.98 -6.25
CA GLU A 28 13.86 -26.46 -7.37
C GLU A 28 15.35 -26.58 -6.99
N ASP A 29 15.85 -25.68 -6.15
CA ASP A 29 17.22 -25.71 -5.61
C ASP A 29 17.39 -26.72 -4.45
N GLY A 30 16.29 -27.27 -3.93
CA GLY A 30 16.31 -28.15 -2.76
C GLY A 30 16.63 -27.43 -1.44
N THR A 31 16.49 -26.11 -1.41
CA THR A 31 16.78 -25.26 -0.26
C THR A 31 15.53 -25.06 0.61
N GLN A 32 15.67 -25.22 1.92
CA GLN A 32 14.60 -24.94 2.88
C GLN A 32 14.90 -23.63 3.61
N LEU A 33 13.98 -22.67 3.53
CA LEU A 33 14.20 -21.30 4.02
C LEU A 33 14.50 -21.24 5.53
N ASP A 34 13.87 -22.11 6.32
CA ASP A 34 14.08 -22.25 7.77
C ASP A 34 15.48 -22.75 8.15
N LYS A 35 16.21 -23.35 7.20
CA LYS A 35 17.59 -23.83 7.37
C LYS A 35 18.64 -22.82 6.93
N VAL A 36 18.23 -21.73 6.27
CA VAL A 36 19.14 -20.69 5.81
C VAL A 36 19.53 -19.82 7.00
N SER A 37 20.83 -19.58 7.16
CA SER A 37 21.32 -18.66 8.20
C SER A 37 20.91 -17.22 7.85
N PRO A 38 20.32 -16.45 8.78
CA PRO A 38 19.99 -15.05 8.54
C PRO A 38 21.23 -14.24 8.16
N VAL A 39 21.08 -13.37 7.18
CA VAL A 39 22.11 -12.39 6.78
C VAL A 39 21.57 -10.98 6.99
N PRO A 40 22.41 -10.01 7.37
CA PRO A 40 21.97 -8.62 7.51
C PRO A 40 21.42 -8.07 6.19
N LEU A 41 20.40 -7.20 6.29
CA LEU A 41 19.91 -6.44 5.15
C LEU A 41 20.99 -5.46 4.65
N SER A 42 20.93 -5.11 3.35
CA SER A 42 21.85 -4.14 2.76
C SER A 42 21.69 -2.77 3.45
N PRO A 43 22.79 -2.15 3.92
CA PRO A 43 22.73 -0.90 4.68
C PRO A 43 22.33 0.32 3.83
N VAL A 44 22.27 0.18 2.50
CA VAL A 44 21.98 1.31 1.59
C VAL A 44 20.55 1.82 1.72
N LEU A 45 19.59 0.92 1.99
CA LEU A 45 18.16 1.23 2.02
C LEU A 45 17.46 0.65 3.26
N SER A 46 18.22 0.20 4.25
CA SER A 46 17.68 -0.45 5.44
C SER A 46 18.51 -0.11 6.65
N SER A 47 17.82 0.11 7.77
CA SER A 47 18.40 0.18 9.11
C SER A 47 18.94 -1.18 9.60
N GLY A 48 18.79 -2.26 8.81
CA GLY A 48 19.12 -3.63 9.19
C GLY A 48 17.98 -4.35 9.92
N GLU A 49 16.87 -3.66 10.19
CA GLU A 49 15.71 -4.18 10.91
C GLU A 49 14.46 -4.20 10.02
N LEU A 50 13.53 -5.11 10.34
CA LEU A 50 12.19 -5.09 9.76
C LEU A 50 11.33 -4.10 10.53
N LEU A 51 10.77 -3.13 9.82
CA LEU A 51 9.97 -2.04 10.38
C LEU A 51 8.55 -2.08 9.80
N SER A 52 7.61 -1.52 10.56
CA SER A 52 6.25 -1.19 10.10
C SER A 52 6.02 0.32 10.15
N HIS A 53 4.83 0.74 9.76
CA HIS A 53 4.34 2.11 9.95
C HIS A 53 2.97 2.07 10.62
N THR A 54 2.43 3.23 11.03
CA THR A 54 1.14 3.40 11.73
C THR A 54 -0.11 2.92 10.96
N GLY A 55 0.08 2.35 9.78
CA GLY A 55 -0.98 1.90 8.90
C GLY A 55 -1.17 0.39 8.93
N SER A 56 -1.46 -0.18 7.76
CA SER A 56 -1.66 -1.61 7.60
C SER A 56 -0.52 -2.26 6.80
N SER A 57 -0.48 -3.58 6.81
CA SER A 57 0.39 -4.40 5.95
C SER A 57 0.15 -4.20 4.45
N SER A 58 -0.91 -3.48 4.07
CA SER A 58 -1.27 -3.17 2.69
C SER A 58 -1.08 -1.68 2.37
N GLY A 59 -0.25 -1.01 3.15
CA GLY A 59 0.01 0.43 3.06
C GLY A 59 -0.62 1.20 4.23
N GLY A 60 -0.35 2.49 4.26
CA GLY A 60 -0.74 3.38 5.36
C GLY A 60 -0.95 4.80 4.91
N TYR A 61 -1.24 5.04 3.63
CA TYR A 61 -1.29 6.38 3.07
C TYR A 61 -2.46 7.18 3.63
N ALA A 62 -3.63 6.57 3.81
CA ALA A 62 -4.76 7.24 4.44
C ALA A 62 -4.46 7.65 5.89
N ASP A 63 -3.80 6.77 6.66
CA ASP A 63 -3.36 7.08 8.03
C ASP A 63 -2.31 8.18 8.02
N PHE A 64 -1.28 8.05 7.17
CA PHE A 64 -0.23 9.03 7.01
C PHE A 64 -0.80 10.42 6.66
N ILE A 65 -1.71 10.51 5.69
CA ILE A 65 -2.34 11.77 5.28
C ILE A 65 -3.13 12.39 6.44
N LEU A 66 -3.86 11.59 7.23
CA LEU A 66 -4.58 12.08 8.40
C LEU A 66 -3.62 12.69 9.43
N HIS A 67 -2.57 11.96 9.83
CA HIS A 67 -1.58 12.43 10.79
C HIS A 67 -0.82 13.65 10.26
N TYR A 68 -0.41 13.60 9.00
CA TYR A 68 0.35 14.65 8.35
C TYR A 68 -0.46 15.96 8.26
N ILE A 69 -1.72 15.89 7.82
CA ILE A 69 -2.59 17.08 7.75
C ILE A 69 -2.92 17.60 9.15
N ALA A 70 -3.23 16.73 10.11
CA ALA A 70 -3.47 17.13 11.49
C ALA A 70 -2.30 17.95 12.05
N LYS A 71 -1.07 17.44 11.89
CA LYS A 71 0.15 18.08 12.37
C LYS A 71 0.53 19.33 11.58
N THR A 72 0.57 19.26 10.25
CA THR A 72 1.15 20.34 9.42
C THR A 72 0.19 21.46 9.07
N VAL A 73 -1.11 21.17 8.95
CA VAL A 73 -2.13 22.16 8.56
C VAL A 73 -2.86 22.70 9.77
N TYR A 74 -3.13 21.85 10.76
CA TYR A 74 -3.96 22.19 11.93
C TYR A 74 -3.20 22.25 13.25
N ASP A 75 -1.88 22.03 13.24
CA ASP A 75 -1.01 22.02 14.44
C ASP A 75 -1.59 21.19 15.59
N THR A 76 -2.20 20.05 15.24
CA THR A 76 -2.89 19.15 16.16
C THR A 76 -2.27 17.77 16.09
N GLU A 77 -2.04 17.15 17.24
CA GLU A 77 -1.53 15.79 17.33
C GLU A 77 -2.69 14.78 17.27
N LEU A 78 -2.66 13.89 16.28
CA LEU A 78 -3.60 12.78 16.15
C LEU A 78 -2.87 11.51 16.59
N HIS A 79 -3.24 10.95 17.74
CA HIS A 79 -2.57 9.75 18.25
C HIS A 79 -3.10 8.46 17.59
N ASP A 80 -4.43 8.27 17.55
CA ASP A 80 -5.08 7.09 17.00
C ASP A 80 -6.18 7.47 16.02
N VAL A 81 -6.08 6.93 14.79
CA VAL A 81 -7.13 7.09 13.80
C VAL A 81 -8.30 6.17 14.11
N GLN A 82 -9.46 6.75 14.38
CA GLN A 82 -10.70 6.01 14.62
C GLN A 82 -11.34 5.57 13.30
N TRP A 83 -11.02 4.34 12.89
CA TRP A 83 -11.59 3.73 11.70
C TRP A 83 -12.97 3.15 11.95
N LYS A 84 -13.96 3.66 11.23
CA LYS A 84 -15.33 3.14 11.22
C LYS A 84 -15.52 2.16 10.07
N THR A 85 -15.78 0.91 10.42
CA THR A 85 -16.22 -0.11 9.46
C THR A 85 -17.60 0.23 8.91
N LEU A 86 -17.76 0.20 7.59
CA LEU A 86 -19.01 0.47 6.91
C LEU A 86 -19.74 -0.84 6.58
N LYS A 87 -19.75 -1.23 5.31
CA LYS A 87 -20.51 -2.40 4.83
C LYS A 87 -19.83 -3.74 5.20
N ASN A 88 -18.51 -3.74 5.27
CA ASN A 88 -17.66 -4.88 5.56
C ASN A 88 -16.29 -4.39 6.01
N VAL A 89 -15.45 -5.30 6.50
CA VAL A 89 -14.11 -4.99 7.03
C VAL A 89 -13.17 -4.34 6.02
N ASP A 90 -13.41 -4.55 4.72
CA ASP A 90 -12.61 -3.98 3.62
C ASP A 90 -13.12 -2.60 3.15
N LEU A 91 -14.12 -2.04 3.83
CA LEU A 91 -14.62 -0.70 3.56
C LEU A 91 -14.72 0.09 4.86
N GLN A 92 -13.76 0.96 5.08
CA GLN A 92 -13.63 1.75 6.30
C GLN A 92 -13.55 3.24 5.97
N GLU A 93 -13.98 4.08 6.91
CA GLU A 93 -13.81 5.53 6.82
C GLU A 93 -13.25 6.09 8.13
N ALA A 94 -12.54 7.20 8.03
CA ALA A 94 -12.08 7.99 9.17
C ALA A 94 -12.25 9.48 8.87
N CYS A 95 -12.42 10.26 9.93
CA CYS A 95 -12.56 11.71 9.85
C CYS A 95 -11.51 12.37 10.74
N LEU A 96 -10.89 13.44 10.25
CA LEU A 96 -10.18 14.40 11.09
C LEU A 96 -11.15 15.50 11.47
N GLU A 97 -11.35 15.68 12.78
CA GLU A 97 -12.19 16.73 13.34
C GLU A 97 -11.32 17.74 14.09
N VAL A 98 -11.49 19.02 13.77
CA VAL A 98 -10.74 20.13 14.41
C VAL A 98 -11.76 21.22 14.76
N GLY A 99 -11.80 21.62 16.03
CA GLY A 99 -12.75 22.64 16.48
C GLY A 99 -14.23 22.24 16.39
N GLY A 100 -14.53 20.95 16.25
CA GLY A 100 -15.90 20.42 16.07
C GLY A 100 -16.34 20.27 14.61
N ASP A 101 -15.51 20.70 13.65
CA ASP A 101 -15.77 20.57 12.22
C ASP A 101 -14.95 19.40 11.61
N VAL A 102 -15.58 18.65 10.71
CA VAL A 102 -14.88 17.61 9.92
C VAL A 102 -14.08 18.29 8.82
N VAL A 103 -12.77 18.36 9.00
CA VAL A 103 -11.85 19.02 8.05
C VAL A 103 -11.29 18.06 7.00
N LEU A 104 -11.19 16.77 7.31
CA LEU A 104 -10.79 15.75 6.36
C LEU A 104 -11.64 14.50 6.55
N ARG A 105 -12.00 13.87 5.44
CA ARG A 105 -12.74 12.61 5.42
C ARG A 105 -12.06 11.68 4.44
N VAL A 106 -11.58 10.55 4.95
CA VAL A 106 -10.84 9.56 4.17
C VAL A 106 -11.58 8.23 4.14
N CYS A 107 -11.38 7.46 3.08
CA CYS A 107 -11.94 6.12 2.95
C CYS A 107 -10.88 5.12 2.51
N ARG A 108 -10.87 3.95 3.14
CA ARG A 108 -10.19 2.75 2.65
C ARG A 108 -11.20 1.85 1.97
N ALA A 109 -10.98 1.55 0.70
CA ALA A 109 -11.85 0.70 -0.11
C ALA A 109 -11.01 -0.42 -0.73
N TYR A 110 -11.05 -1.60 -0.12
CA TYR A 110 -10.30 -2.77 -0.55
C TYR A 110 -11.24 -3.78 -1.20
N GLY A 111 -10.74 -4.51 -2.19
CA GLY A 111 -11.53 -5.49 -2.91
C GLY A 111 -12.38 -4.87 -4.01
N PHE A 112 -12.33 -5.47 -5.20
CA PHE A 112 -12.92 -4.94 -6.42
C PHE A 112 -14.40 -4.51 -6.31
N ARG A 113 -15.20 -5.23 -5.52
CA ARG A 113 -16.61 -4.88 -5.25
C ARG A 113 -16.75 -3.53 -4.54
N ASN A 114 -15.89 -3.22 -3.58
CA ASN A 114 -15.92 -1.94 -2.86
C ASN A 114 -15.43 -0.81 -3.78
N LEU A 115 -14.38 -1.06 -4.57
CA LEU A 115 -13.86 -0.12 -5.57
C LEU A 115 -14.94 0.34 -6.53
N GLN A 116 -15.67 -0.61 -7.13
CA GLN A 116 -16.75 -0.29 -8.06
C GLN A 116 -17.77 0.65 -7.43
N ASN A 117 -18.16 0.43 -6.17
CA ASN A 117 -19.12 1.28 -5.48
C ASN A 117 -18.58 2.69 -5.25
N ILE A 118 -17.32 2.83 -4.80
CA ILE A 118 -16.71 4.14 -4.55
C ILE A 118 -16.50 4.91 -5.86
N VAL A 119 -15.93 4.28 -6.88
CA VAL A 119 -15.71 4.91 -8.19
C VAL A 119 -17.03 5.39 -8.80
N GLN A 120 -18.11 4.62 -8.68
CA GLN A 120 -19.43 5.06 -9.15
C GLN A 120 -19.97 6.27 -8.37
N LYS A 121 -19.74 6.35 -7.05
CA LYS A 121 -20.10 7.52 -6.25
C LYS A 121 -19.29 8.75 -6.65
N VAL A 122 -17.98 8.60 -6.85
CA VAL A 122 -17.08 9.67 -7.31
C VAL A 122 -17.53 10.19 -8.68
N LYS A 123 -17.75 9.30 -9.66
CA LYS A 123 -18.22 9.67 -11.01
C LYS A 123 -19.55 10.44 -11.01
N ARG A 124 -20.43 10.17 -10.05
CA ARG A 124 -21.73 10.82 -9.92
C ARG A 124 -21.68 12.11 -9.08
N GLY A 125 -20.50 12.52 -8.59
CA GLY A 125 -20.37 13.67 -7.69
C GLY A 125 -21.04 13.44 -6.32
N LYS A 126 -21.17 12.18 -5.88
CA LYS A 126 -21.84 11.79 -4.62
C LYS A 126 -20.87 11.21 -3.59
N SER A 127 -19.56 11.29 -3.84
CA SER A 127 -18.56 10.92 -2.84
C SER A 127 -18.41 12.04 -1.82
N GLN A 128 -18.44 11.70 -0.54
CA GLN A 128 -18.17 12.63 0.57
C GLN A 128 -16.70 12.62 1.00
N TYR A 129 -15.87 11.77 0.40
CA TYR A 129 -14.47 11.58 0.78
C TYR A 129 -13.57 12.54 0.02
N HIS A 130 -12.65 13.16 0.76
CA HIS A 130 -11.59 14.01 0.24
C HIS A 130 -10.41 13.18 -0.27
N TYR A 131 -10.17 12.02 0.35
CA TYR A 131 -9.15 11.06 -0.06
C TYR A 131 -9.71 9.64 -0.01
N VAL A 132 -9.33 8.80 -0.99
CA VAL A 132 -9.71 7.39 -1.04
C VAL A 132 -8.47 6.55 -1.32
N GLU A 133 -8.13 5.67 -0.38
CA GLU A 133 -7.14 4.61 -0.55
C GLU A 133 -7.80 3.36 -1.14
N ILE A 134 -7.22 2.84 -2.21
CA ILE A 134 -7.81 1.77 -3.01
C ILE A 134 -6.83 0.60 -3.10
N MET A 135 -7.32 -0.61 -2.80
CA MET A 135 -6.60 -1.86 -3.03
C MET A 135 -7.48 -2.84 -3.81
N ALA A 136 -6.93 -3.48 -4.85
CA ALA A 136 -7.69 -4.39 -5.69
C ALA A 136 -8.16 -5.65 -4.95
N CYS A 137 -7.30 -6.20 -4.07
CA CYS A 137 -7.59 -7.38 -3.28
C CYS A 137 -8.37 -7.04 -1.99
N PRO A 138 -9.37 -7.84 -1.60
CA PRO A 138 -9.90 -7.83 -0.23
C PRO A 138 -8.76 -8.10 0.76
N SER A 139 -8.73 -7.46 1.93
CA SER A 139 -7.64 -7.55 2.91
C SER A 139 -6.27 -7.08 2.38
N GLY A 140 -6.25 -6.40 1.24
CA GLY A 140 -5.07 -5.78 0.65
C GLY A 140 -3.98 -6.76 0.19
N CYS A 141 -2.72 -6.36 0.27
CA CYS A 141 -1.57 -7.03 -0.33
C CYS A 141 -1.22 -8.38 0.29
N LEU A 142 -1.54 -8.59 1.58
CA LEU A 142 -1.40 -9.91 2.23
C LEU A 142 -2.27 -10.97 1.58
N ASN A 143 -3.35 -10.56 0.91
CA ASN A 143 -4.24 -11.43 0.17
C ASN A 143 -4.06 -11.26 -1.35
N GLY A 144 -2.86 -10.87 -1.78
CA GLY A 144 -2.48 -10.80 -3.19
C GLY A 144 -2.62 -12.15 -3.89
N GLY A 145 -2.94 -12.14 -5.18
CA GLY A 145 -3.19 -13.37 -5.96
C GLY A 145 -1.99 -14.32 -6.08
N ALA A 146 -0.79 -13.81 -5.85
CA ALA A 146 0.49 -14.54 -5.94
C ALA A 146 1.17 -14.75 -4.57
N GLN A 147 0.40 -14.64 -3.48
CA GLN A 147 0.86 -15.00 -2.14
C GLN A 147 0.83 -16.52 -1.93
N ILE A 148 1.66 -17.00 -0.99
CA ILE A 148 1.74 -18.41 -0.62
C ILE A 148 0.39 -18.89 -0.09
N ARG A 149 0.01 -20.11 -0.46
CA ARG A 149 -1.26 -20.72 -0.05
C ARG A 149 -1.13 -21.30 1.36
N PRO A 150 -2.22 -21.30 2.15
CA PRO A 150 -2.18 -21.93 3.46
C PRO A 150 -1.87 -23.43 3.37
N GLU A 151 -1.14 -23.92 4.35
CA GLU A 151 -0.87 -25.35 4.52
C GLU A 151 -2.15 -26.14 4.84
N GLN A 152 -2.08 -27.47 4.73
CA GLN A 152 -3.21 -28.34 5.05
C GLN A 152 -3.63 -28.17 6.51
N GLY A 153 -4.90 -27.80 6.72
CA GLY A 153 -5.48 -27.62 8.05
C GLY A 153 -5.57 -26.16 8.51
N THR A 154 -4.90 -25.23 7.83
CA THR A 154 -5.02 -23.79 8.09
C THR A 154 -5.97 -23.16 7.09
N SER A 155 -6.96 -22.39 7.56
CA SER A 155 -7.82 -21.63 6.67
C SER A 155 -7.11 -20.37 6.16
N HIS A 156 -7.49 -19.92 4.96
CA HIS A 156 -6.97 -18.68 4.39
C HIS A 156 -7.18 -17.47 5.31
N LYS A 157 -8.28 -17.46 6.07
CA LYS A 157 -8.58 -16.40 7.04
C LYS A 157 -7.64 -16.42 8.24
N GLU A 158 -7.30 -17.59 8.75
CA GLU A 158 -6.36 -17.75 9.87
C GLU A 158 -4.97 -17.27 9.45
N LEU A 159 -4.49 -17.69 8.27
CA LEU A 159 -3.21 -17.23 7.72
C LEU A 159 -3.16 -15.69 7.60
N LEU A 160 -4.20 -15.07 7.03
CA LEU A 160 -4.24 -13.60 6.92
C LEU A 160 -4.24 -12.90 8.28
N THR A 161 -4.89 -13.49 9.29
CA THR A 161 -4.92 -12.95 10.65
C THR A 161 -3.54 -13.02 11.29
N GLU A 162 -2.86 -14.14 11.13
CA GLU A 162 -1.49 -14.35 11.62
C GLU A 162 -0.49 -13.40 10.95
N LEU A 163 -0.51 -13.31 9.61
CA LEU A 163 0.36 -12.39 8.87
C LEU A 163 0.14 -10.92 9.26
N GLY A 164 -1.13 -10.54 9.48
CA GLY A 164 -1.47 -9.20 9.98
C GLY A 164 -0.88 -8.95 11.37
N ALA A 165 -0.99 -9.91 12.28
CA ALA A 165 -0.44 -9.82 13.63
C ALA A 165 1.08 -9.74 13.63
N LEU A 166 1.75 -10.54 12.79
CA LEU A 166 3.21 -10.49 12.62
C LEU A 166 3.68 -9.12 12.12
N TYR A 167 2.99 -8.54 11.13
CA TYR A 167 3.30 -7.20 10.65
C TYR A 167 3.07 -6.13 11.73
N SER A 168 1.95 -6.17 12.45
CA SER A 168 1.64 -5.23 13.53
C SER A 168 2.57 -5.33 14.74
N ALA A 169 3.26 -6.46 14.92
CA ALA A 169 4.23 -6.65 15.98
C ALA A 169 5.60 -6.02 15.67
N LEU A 170 5.87 -5.65 14.42
CA LEU A 170 7.12 -4.97 14.05
C LEU A 170 7.17 -3.56 14.63
N PRO A 171 8.35 -3.04 15.00
CA PRO A 171 8.51 -1.64 15.42
C PRO A 171 7.95 -0.69 14.37
N SER A 172 6.99 0.15 14.78
CA SER A 172 6.40 1.16 13.92
C SER A 172 7.25 2.42 13.95
N VAL A 173 7.57 2.95 12.75
CA VAL A 173 8.34 4.18 12.59
C VAL A 173 7.53 5.22 11.82
N ASP A 174 7.79 6.50 12.10
CA ASP A 174 7.33 7.60 11.25
C ASP A 174 8.13 7.58 9.95
N PRO A 175 7.49 7.41 8.77
CA PRO A 175 8.20 7.41 7.49
C PRO A 175 9.00 8.69 7.21
N MET A 176 8.64 9.81 7.86
CA MET A 176 9.33 11.09 7.71
C MET A 176 10.51 11.26 8.69
N SER A 177 10.77 10.29 9.56
CA SER A 177 11.85 10.38 10.55
C SER A 177 13.21 9.87 10.06
N ASP A 178 13.26 9.23 8.89
CA ASP A 178 14.50 8.72 8.31
C ASP A 178 15.23 9.81 7.50
N ALA A 179 16.23 10.44 8.14
CA ALA A 179 17.06 11.46 7.51
C ALA A 179 17.85 10.95 6.29
N SER A 180 18.19 9.65 6.25
CA SER A 180 18.91 9.07 5.12
C SER A 180 18.01 8.95 3.91
N ALA A 181 16.75 8.54 4.13
CA ALA A 181 15.74 8.51 3.08
C ALA A 181 15.45 9.93 2.54
N GLU A 182 15.33 10.92 3.42
CA GLU A 182 15.15 12.32 3.03
C GLU A 182 16.31 12.82 2.15
N GLU A 183 17.55 12.59 2.55
CA GLU A 183 18.73 13.00 1.78
C GLU A 183 18.75 12.34 0.38
N ILE A 184 18.46 11.04 0.30
CA ILE A 184 18.40 10.30 -0.97
C ILE A 184 17.31 10.89 -1.88
N ILE A 185 16.11 11.11 -1.35
CA ILE A 185 14.98 11.66 -2.10
C ILE A 185 15.33 13.05 -2.62
N GLU A 186 15.92 13.92 -1.81
CA GLU A 186 16.35 15.25 -2.25
C GLU A 186 17.38 15.18 -3.36
N GLN A 187 18.39 14.31 -3.24
CA GLN A 187 19.41 14.14 -4.28
C GLN A 187 18.78 13.69 -5.62
N LEU A 188 17.86 12.73 -5.57
CA LEU A 188 17.15 12.21 -6.75
C LEU A 188 16.23 13.28 -7.37
N GLN A 189 15.53 14.06 -6.55
CA GLN A 189 14.66 15.15 -7.01
C GLN A 189 15.44 16.32 -7.61
N ARG A 190 16.65 16.63 -7.10
CA ARG A 190 17.54 17.62 -7.73
C ARG A 190 17.98 17.20 -9.13
N ALA A 191 18.20 15.91 -9.35
CA ALA A 191 18.56 15.37 -10.66
C ALA A 191 17.35 15.29 -11.61
N ASN A 192 16.20 14.88 -11.09
CA ASN A 192 14.94 14.82 -11.80
C ASN A 192 13.78 15.22 -10.86
N PRO A 193 13.20 16.43 -10.99
CA PRO A 193 12.10 16.89 -10.13
C PRO A 193 10.87 15.97 -10.14
N ASN A 194 10.69 15.19 -11.20
CA ASN A 194 9.59 14.24 -11.36
C ASN A 194 9.98 12.80 -11.03
N PHE A 195 11.15 12.56 -10.41
CA PHE A 195 11.66 11.20 -10.14
C PHE A 195 10.63 10.28 -9.45
N ALA A 196 9.92 10.81 -8.45
CA ALA A 196 8.90 10.07 -7.69
C ALA A 196 7.46 10.27 -8.24
N HIS A 197 7.30 10.82 -9.44
CA HIS A 197 6.01 11.19 -10.01
C HIS A 197 5.76 10.48 -11.34
N THR A 198 4.52 10.07 -11.55
CA THR A 198 4.06 9.57 -12.85
C THR A 198 2.67 10.12 -13.18
N THR A 199 2.28 10.00 -14.44
CA THR A 199 0.95 10.42 -14.90
C THR A 199 0.28 9.30 -15.67
N TYR A 200 -1.01 9.14 -15.43
CA TYR A 200 -1.82 8.13 -16.12
C TYR A 200 -2.61 8.80 -17.24
N LYS A 201 -2.56 8.22 -18.44
CA LYS A 201 -3.40 8.62 -19.57
C LYS A 201 -4.48 7.60 -19.83
N VAL A 202 -5.62 8.07 -20.33
CA VAL A 202 -6.70 7.17 -20.75
C VAL A 202 -6.21 6.38 -21.96
N ILE A 203 -6.19 5.06 -21.84
CA ILE A 203 -6.01 4.20 -23.00
C ILE A 203 -7.40 4.00 -23.61
N GLU A 204 -7.65 4.66 -24.74
CA GLU A 204 -8.87 4.49 -25.54
C GLU A 204 -8.88 3.07 -26.14
N LYS A 205 -9.34 2.10 -25.36
CA LYS A 205 -9.80 0.83 -25.91
C LYS A 205 -11.24 1.03 -26.36
N ASN A 206 -11.56 0.65 -27.60
CA ASN A 206 -12.93 0.55 -28.11
C ASN A 206 -13.71 -0.49 -27.29
N ILE A 207 -14.12 -0.10 -26.09
CA ILE A 207 -14.91 -0.94 -25.20
C ILE A 207 -16.34 -0.44 -25.36
N THR A 208 -17.11 -1.11 -26.20
CA THR A 208 -18.57 -1.06 -26.11
C THR A 208 -18.94 -1.31 -24.65
N ALA A 209 -19.77 -0.47 -24.05
CA ALA A 209 -20.12 -0.53 -22.62
C ALA A 209 -20.67 -1.90 -22.15
N LEU A 210 -21.02 -2.79 -23.10
CA LEU A 210 -21.46 -4.18 -22.91
C LEU A 210 -20.31 -5.21 -22.86
N GLY A 211 -19.08 -4.82 -23.21
CA GLY A 211 -17.91 -5.69 -23.32
C GLY A 211 -16.97 -5.66 -22.13
N ILE A 212 -17.24 -4.85 -21.10
CA ILE A 212 -16.52 -4.96 -19.83
C ILE A 212 -17.03 -6.21 -19.13
N LYS A 213 -16.46 -7.37 -19.48
CA LYS A 213 -16.44 -8.51 -18.58
C LYS A 213 -15.52 -8.14 -17.43
N TRP A 214 -16.13 -7.73 -16.32
CA TRP A 214 -15.46 -7.57 -15.03
C TRP A 214 -15.14 -8.93 -14.44
#